data_AF-E6X0I1-F1
#
_entry.id   AF-E6X0I1-F1
#
_cell.length_a   1.000
_cell.length_b   1.000
_cell.length_c   1.000
_cell.angle_alpha   90.00
_cell.angle_beta   90.00
_cell.angle_gamma   90.00
#
_symmetry.space_group_name_H-M   'P 1'
#
loop_
_entity.id
_entity.type
_entity.pdbx_description
1 polymer ?
#
loop_
_entity_poly.entity_id
_entity_poly.type
_entity_poly.pdbx_seq_one_letter_code
_entity_poly.pdbx_strand_id
1 'polypeptide(L)'
;MKRLIWIVALAFFVGGCAMPTVPLFGKSEKILTFDDLDTQMQKQLPKSLKGKFCRVVLESALVQQGDQPGSLSLITRFVMTSFEIPEGIDGTLRYQAKLRYDPGSHALYFDKLEPVTLNFGGDVSLQEYISAGARQEIPVLVARALRSLVVYSFGPKFQAKRLDAFTVHQDKLTLEFE
;
A
#
# COMPACT_ATOMS: atom_id res chain seq x y z
N MET A 1 -58.04 2.38 26.16
CA MET A 1 -56.66 2.90 26.16
C MET A 1 -55.81 1.97 25.30
N LYS A 2 -55.26 2.47 24.19
CA LYS A 2 -54.53 1.72 23.17
C LYS A 2 -53.02 1.80 23.45
N ARG A 3 -52.28 0.69 23.44
CA ARG A 3 -50.87 0.63 23.00
C ARG A 3 -50.57 -0.74 22.37
N LEU A 4 -50.43 -0.73 21.04
CA LEU A 4 -49.86 -1.80 20.23
C LEU A 4 -48.35 -1.90 20.54
N ILE A 5 -47.86 -3.12 20.78
CA ILE A 5 -46.44 -3.44 20.73
C ILE A 5 -46.16 -4.03 19.35
N TRP A 6 -45.39 -3.31 18.53
CA TRP A 6 -44.83 -3.82 17.29
C TRP A 6 -43.45 -4.40 17.59
N ILE A 7 -43.30 -5.72 17.53
CA ILE A 7 -41.99 -6.37 17.44
C ILE A 7 -41.73 -6.58 15.95
N VAL A 8 -40.87 -5.74 15.38
CA VAL A 8 -40.29 -5.97 14.06
C VAL A 8 -39.18 -7.01 14.24
N ALA A 9 -39.47 -8.24 13.82
CA ALA A 9 -38.46 -9.28 13.71
C ALA A 9 -37.66 -9.04 12.42
N LEU A 10 -36.37 -8.77 12.61
CA LEU A 10 -35.35 -8.59 11.60
C LEU A 10 -34.98 -9.97 11.01
N ALA A 11 -35.17 -10.18 9.71
CA ALA A 11 -34.58 -11.30 8.99
C ALA A 11 -34.13 -10.79 7.62
N PHE A 12 -32.88 -10.32 7.54
CA PHE A 12 -32.25 -9.98 6.27
C PHE A 12 -31.50 -11.18 5.71
N PHE A 13 -31.93 -11.53 4.50
CA PHE A 13 -31.30 -12.44 3.56
C PHE A 13 -29.97 -11.88 3.05
N VAL A 14 -28.96 -12.77 2.96
CA VAL A 14 -27.94 -12.96 1.92
C VAL A 14 -27.61 -11.78 0.98
N GLY A 15 -26.33 -11.41 0.93
CA GLY A 15 -25.75 -10.72 -0.23
C GLY A 15 -24.58 -9.80 0.12
N GLY A 16 -23.38 -10.13 -0.41
CA GLY A 16 -22.19 -9.29 -0.28
C GLY A 16 -22.43 -7.88 -0.81
N CYS A 17 -22.55 -6.94 0.11
CA CYS A 17 -22.34 -5.52 -0.09
C CYS A 17 -21.67 -5.03 1.19
N ALA A 18 -20.52 -4.37 1.04
CA ALA A 18 -19.88 -3.68 2.15
C ALA A 18 -20.93 -2.81 2.85
N MET A 19 -21.25 -3.13 4.10
CA MET A 19 -22.25 -2.37 4.86
C MET A 19 -21.79 -0.90 4.91
N PRO A 20 -22.65 0.06 4.55
CA PRO A 20 -22.38 1.45 4.86
C PRO A 20 -22.41 1.59 6.39
N THR A 21 -21.26 1.91 6.97
CA THR A 21 -21.13 2.20 8.39
C THR A 21 -21.96 3.45 8.70
N VAL A 22 -22.94 3.30 9.59
CA VAL A 22 -23.70 4.43 10.15
C VAL A 22 -22.77 5.20 11.10
N PRO A 23 -22.58 6.51 10.93
CA PRO A 23 -21.71 7.28 11.79
C PRO A 23 -22.35 7.44 13.17
N LEU A 24 -21.84 6.70 14.16
CA LEU A 24 -21.96 7.10 15.55
C LEU A 24 -20.84 8.12 15.80
N PHE A 25 -21.20 9.40 15.92
CA PHE A 25 -20.33 10.52 16.34
C PHE A 25 -19.40 11.17 15.29
N GLY A 26 -19.73 11.11 13.99
CA GLY A 26 -18.97 11.83 12.96
C GLY A 26 -17.61 11.22 12.61
N LYS A 27 -17.26 10.08 13.24
CA LYS A 27 -16.15 9.24 12.83
C LYS A 27 -16.66 8.12 11.95
N SER A 28 -15.94 7.83 10.87
CA SER A 28 -16.25 6.70 9.99
C SER A 28 -15.14 5.66 10.06
N GLU A 29 -15.53 4.39 10.08
CA GLU A 29 -14.60 3.26 10.10
C GLU A 29 -14.68 2.52 8.76
N LYS A 30 -13.52 2.14 8.23
CA LYS A 30 -13.40 1.32 7.03
C LYS A 30 -12.39 0.21 7.25
N ILE A 31 -12.79 -1.02 6.89
CA ILE A 31 -11.93 -2.19 6.94
C ILE A 31 -11.51 -2.54 5.50
N LEU A 32 -10.20 -2.75 5.30
CA LEU A 32 -9.59 -3.20 4.05
C LEU A 32 -8.77 -4.47 4.29
N THR A 33 -8.75 -5.41 3.36
CA THR A 33 -7.84 -6.57 3.44
C THR A 33 -6.50 -6.25 2.77
N PHE A 34 -5.44 -7.00 3.09
CA PHE A 34 -4.18 -6.84 2.34
C PHE A 34 -4.33 -7.22 0.86
N ASP A 35 -5.17 -8.22 0.55
CA ASP A 35 -5.48 -8.61 -0.82
C ASP A 35 -6.10 -7.45 -1.64
N ASP A 36 -6.94 -6.62 -1.02
CA ASP A 36 -7.50 -5.42 -1.66
C ASP A 36 -6.40 -4.42 -2.03
N LEU A 37 -5.44 -4.21 -1.11
CA LEU A 37 -4.32 -3.30 -1.31
C LEU A 37 -3.38 -3.82 -2.39
N ASP A 38 -3.04 -5.10 -2.33
CA ASP A 38 -2.18 -5.77 -3.31
C ASP A 38 -2.82 -5.72 -4.69
N THR A 39 -4.10 -6.04 -4.81
CA THR A 39 -4.83 -5.99 -6.08
C THR A 39 -4.79 -4.59 -6.70
N GLN A 40 -4.90 -3.53 -5.90
CA GLN A 40 -4.81 -2.15 -6.42
C GLN A 40 -3.39 -1.75 -6.79
N MET A 41 -2.40 -2.18 -6.02
CA MET A 41 -0.99 -1.92 -6.31
C MET A 41 -0.53 -2.61 -7.60
N GLN A 42 -0.93 -3.88 -7.79
CA GLN A 42 -0.55 -4.65 -8.97
C GLN A 42 -1.14 -4.08 -10.28
N LYS A 43 -2.28 -3.38 -10.23
CA LYS A 43 -2.84 -2.68 -11.42
C LYS A 43 -1.98 -1.52 -11.91
N GLN A 44 -1.10 -1.00 -11.07
CA GLN A 44 -0.23 0.15 -11.38
C GLN A 44 1.21 -0.28 -11.68
N LEU A 45 1.47 -1.59 -11.68
CA LEU A 45 2.76 -2.21 -11.94
C LEU A 45 2.62 -3.16 -13.16
N PRO A 46 3.68 -3.41 -13.93
CA PRO A 46 5.05 -2.93 -13.73
C PRO A 46 5.24 -1.44 -14.05
N LYS A 47 6.27 -0.82 -13.48
CA LYS A 47 6.61 0.60 -13.71
C LYS A 47 8.11 0.80 -13.92
N SER A 48 8.48 1.39 -15.06
CA SER A 48 9.87 1.72 -15.38
C SER A 48 10.28 3.07 -14.78
N LEU A 49 11.41 3.07 -14.08
CA LEU A 49 12.00 4.20 -13.39
C LEU A 49 13.40 4.45 -13.92
N LYS A 50 13.70 5.70 -14.27
CA LYS A 50 15.02 6.10 -14.75
C LYS A 50 15.75 6.85 -13.63
N GLY A 51 16.83 6.26 -13.15
CA GLY A 51 17.80 6.89 -12.27
C GLY A 51 18.96 7.50 -13.05
N LYS A 52 19.90 8.09 -12.30
CA LYS A 52 21.18 8.59 -12.80
C LYS A 52 22.16 7.45 -13.07
N PHE A 53 22.17 6.44 -12.21
CA PHE A 53 23.15 5.33 -12.26
C PHE A 53 22.56 4.03 -12.81
N CYS A 54 21.23 3.90 -12.81
CA CYS A 54 20.56 2.68 -13.24
C CYS A 54 19.15 2.98 -13.78
N ARG A 55 18.56 1.98 -14.43
CA ARG A 55 17.11 1.92 -14.64
C ARG A 55 16.55 0.80 -13.78
N VAL A 56 15.39 1.04 -13.19
CA VAL A 56 14.70 0.07 -12.33
C VAL A 56 13.31 -0.17 -12.91
N VAL A 57 12.97 -1.42 -13.17
CA VAL A 57 11.59 -1.82 -13.44
C VAL A 57 11.03 -2.38 -12.16
N LEU A 58 10.07 -1.68 -11.56
CA LEU A 58 9.27 -2.24 -10.46
C LEU A 58 8.30 -3.24 -11.05
N GLU A 59 8.40 -4.49 -10.63
CA GLU A 59 7.57 -5.57 -11.19
C GLU A 59 6.31 -5.80 -10.35
N SER A 60 6.48 -5.84 -9.04
CA SER A 60 5.40 -6.15 -8.10
C SER A 60 5.65 -5.52 -6.75
N ALA A 61 4.58 -5.33 -6.00
CA ALA A 61 4.60 -4.85 -4.62
C ALA A 61 3.60 -5.67 -3.79
N LEU A 62 4.02 -6.04 -2.58
CA LEU A 62 3.22 -6.81 -1.63
C LEU A 62 3.15 -6.04 -0.31
N VAL A 63 1.94 -5.85 0.20
CA VAL A 63 1.64 -5.16 1.45
C VAL A 63 1.41 -6.19 2.55
N GLN A 64 2.11 -6.04 3.67
CA GLN A 64 1.99 -6.92 4.82
C GLN A 64 2.00 -6.11 6.11
N GLN A 65 1.72 -6.78 7.23
CA GLN A 65 1.94 -6.20 8.54
C GLN A 65 3.42 -5.80 8.72
N GLY A 66 3.66 -4.59 9.21
CA GLY A 66 5.01 -4.10 9.49
C GLY A 66 5.59 -4.66 10.78
N ASP A 67 6.92 -4.61 10.90
CA ASP A 67 7.65 -5.06 12.09
C ASP A 67 7.36 -4.18 13.33
N GLN A 68 6.86 -2.95 13.12
CA GLN A 68 6.47 -2.02 14.20
C GLN A 68 4.94 -1.87 14.27
N PRO A 69 4.37 -1.71 15.48
CA PRO A 69 2.96 -1.37 15.66
C PRO A 69 2.56 -0.12 14.87
N GLY A 70 1.44 -0.18 14.14
CA GLY A 70 0.95 0.94 13.34
C GLY A 70 1.79 1.24 12.10
N SER A 71 2.46 0.23 11.53
CA SER A 71 3.19 0.34 10.28
C SER A 71 2.87 -0.81 9.33
N LEU A 72 3.06 -0.57 8.03
CA LEU A 72 2.95 -1.56 6.98
C LEU A 72 4.35 -1.93 6.49
N SER A 73 4.55 -3.21 6.18
CA SER A 73 5.70 -3.68 5.41
C SER A 73 5.32 -3.68 3.95
N LEU A 74 6.16 -3.08 3.11
CA LEU A 74 5.98 -3.07 1.65
C LEU A 74 7.18 -3.76 1.02
N ILE A 75 6.97 -4.95 0.46
CA ILE A 75 8.00 -5.74 -0.19
C ILE A 75 7.83 -5.57 -1.69
N THR A 76 8.82 -5.00 -2.36
CA THR A 76 8.80 -4.78 -3.81
C THR A 76 9.86 -5.60 -4.50
N ARG A 77 9.48 -6.23 -5.62
CA ARG A 77 10.43 -6.87 -6.54
C ARG A 77 10.71 -5.93 -7.69
N PHE A 78 11.97 -5.90 -8.11
CA PHE A 78 12.41 -5.06 -9.20
C PHE A 78 13.52 -5.72 -10.01
N VAL A 79 13.66 -5.29 -11.26
CA VAL A 79 14.82 -5.59 -12.09
C VAL A 79 15.61 -4.30 -12.29
N MET A 80 16.90 -4.32 -11.99
CA MET A 80 17.80 -3.20 -12.20
C MET A 80 18.71 -3.45 -13.39
N THR A 81 18.81 -2.49 -14.29
CA THR A 81 19.76 -2.51 -15.41
C THR A 81 20.71 -1.31 -15.31
N SER A 82 21.97 -1.52 -15.70
CA SER A 82 22.98 -0.47 -15.85
C SER A 82 23.80 -0.69 -17.12
N PHE A 83 24.80 0.14 -17.35
CA PHE A 83 25.74 -0.08 -18.46
C PHE A 83 26.55 -1.37 -18.26
N GLU A 84 26.98 -1.63 -17.03
CA GLU A 84 27.74 -2.83 -16.65
C GLU A 84 26.87 -4.09 -16.55
N ILE A 85 25.55 -3.92 -16.33
CA ILE A 85 24.59 -5.02 -16.18
C ILE A 85 23.42 -4.82 -17.16
N PRO A 86 23.61 -5.03 -18.47
CA PRO A 86 22.59 -4.76 -19.48
C PRO A 86 21.42 -5.74 -19.44
N GLU A 87 21.67 -7.01 -19.12
CA GLU A 87 20.63 -8.06 -18.97
C GLU A 87 19.78 -7.86 -17.70
N GLY A 88 20.30 -7.07 -16.77
CA GLY A 88 19.67 -6.74 -15.51
C GLY A 88 19.94 -7.73 -14.38
N ILE A 89 19.64 -7.28 -13.17
CA ILE A 89 19.72 -8.09 -11.95
C ILE A 89 18.43 -7.91 -11.14
N ASP A 90 17.87 -9.03 -10.71
CA ASP A 90 16.72 -9.05 -9.82
C ASP A 90 17.08 -8.48 -8.45
N GLY A 91 16.13 -7.79 -7.84
CA GLY A 91 16.26 -7.32 -6.49
C GLY A 91 14.93 -7.26 -5.74
N THR A 92 15.06 -7.29 -4.44
CA THR A 92 13.94 -7.15 -3.50
C THR A 92 14.28 -6.02 -2.54
N LEU A 93 13.31 -5.12 -2.37
CA LEU A 93 13.42 -4.00 -1.46
C LEU A 93 12.23 -4.02 -0.51
N ARG A 94 12.52 -3.95 0.78
CA ARG A 94 11.51 -3.87 1.84
C ARG A 94 11.50 -2.48 2.44
N TYR A 95 10.32 -1.90 2.55
CA TYR A 95 10.09 -0.66 3.27
C TYR A 95 9.18 -0.86 4.46
N GLN A 96 9.39 -0.04 5.47
CA GLN A 96 8.39 0.27 6.47
C GLN A 96 7.64 1.52 6.01
N ALA A 97 6.31 1.50 6.07
CA ALA A 97 5.47 2.57 5.57
C ALA A 97 4.34 2.93 6.54
N LYS A 98 3.90 4.17 6.46
CA LYS A 98 2.61 4.62 6.99
C LYS A 98 1.66 4.92 5.83
N LEU A 99 0.42 5.21 6.17
CA LEU A 99 -0.58 5.65 5.21
C LEU A 99 -0.94 7.11 5.42
N ARG A 100 -1.24 7.77 4.32
CA ARG A 100 -1.84 9.10 4.29
C ARG A 100 -3.09 9.05 3.43
N TYR A 101 -4.16 9.64 3.92
CA TYR A 101 -5.35 9.90 3.12
C TYR A 101 -5.27 11.28 2.48
N ASP A 102 -5.64 11.35 1.21
CA ASP A 102 -5.83 12.61 0.50
C ASP A 102 -7.33 12.85 0.26
N PRO A 103 -7.93 13.86 0.89
CA PRO A 103 -9.35 14.17 0.72
C PRO A 103 -9.69 14.68 -0.68
N GLY A 104 -8.72 15.27 -1.41
CA GLY A 104 -8.96 15.80 -2.75
C GLY A 104 -9.18 14.70 -3.80
N SER A 105 -8.48 13.58 -3.66
CA SER A 105 -8.59 12.41 -4.55
C SER A 105 -9.39 11.25 -3.95
N HIS A 106 -9.84 11.37 -2.70
CA HIS A 106 -10.52 10.31 -1.94
C HIS A 106 -9.74 8.99 -1.97
N ALA A 107 -8.43 9.06 -1.74
CA ALA A 107 -7.52 7.94 -1.89
C ALA A 107 -6.48 7.84 -0.77
N LEU A 108 -6.03 6.61 -0.51
CA LEU A 108 -4.87 6.30 0.32
C LEU A 108 -3.60 6.26 -0.51
N TYR A 109 -2.53 6.77 0.09
CA TYR A 109 -1.18 6.71 -0.44
C TYR A 109 -0.23 6.23 0.64
N PHE A 110 0.88 5.62 0.22
CA PHE A 110 1.99 5.38 1.14
C PHE A 110 2.66 6.70 1.52
N ASP A 111 2.98 6.82 2.81
CA ASP A 111 3.75 7.91 3.38
C ASP A 111 4.87 7.35 4.27
N LYS A 112 5.91 8.16 4.53
CA LYS A 112 7.05 7.80 5.38
C LYS A 112 7.65 6.42 5.04
N LEU A 113 7.87 6.17 3.75
CA LEU A 113 8.58 4.98 3.26
C LEU A 113 10.05 5.02 3.70
N GLU A 114 10.40 4.15 4.64
CA GLU A 114 11.74 3.98 5.21
C GLU A 114 12.31 2.63 4.76
N PRO A 115 13.45 2.60 4.04
CA PRO A 115 14.01 1.36 3.54
C PRO A 115 14.59 0.53 4.68
N VAL A 116 14.20 -0.74 4.76
CA VAL A 116 14.65 -1.67 5.81
C VAL A 116 15.72 -2.62 5.26
N THR A 117 15.49 -3.20 4.09
CA THR A 117 16.44 -4.15 3.47
C THR A 117 16.42 -4.03 1.95
N LEU A 118 17.60 -3.97 1.35
CA LEU A 118 17.82 -4.05 -0.10
C LEU A 118 18.66 -5.29 -0.40
N ASN A 119 18.10 -6.23 -1.15
CA ASN A 119 18.78 -7.46 -1.56
C ASN A 119 18.78 -7.56 -3.09
N PHE A 120 19.86 -8.09 -3.65
CA PHE A 120 19.94 -8.47 -5.06
C PHE A 120 19.98 -9.99 -5.17
N GLY A 121 19.25 -10.54 -6.14
CA GLY A 121 19.09 -11.98 -6.37
C GLY A 121 19.88 -12.51 -7.56
N GLY A 122 19.70 -13.80 -7.85
CA GLY A 122 20.14 -14.47 -9.08
C GLY A 122 21.61 -14.88 -9.10
N ASP A 123 22.52 -13.91 -9.12
CA ASP A 123 23.95 -14.15 -9.31
C ASP A 123 24.80 -13.20 -8.45
N VAL A 124 25.55 -13.77 -7.51
CA VAL A 124 26.43 -13.01 -6.60
C VAL A 124 27.53 -12.28 -7.37
N SER A 125 27.96 -12.82 -8.52
CA SER A 125 29.00 -12.20 -9.35
C SER A 125 28.53 -10.87 -9.92
N LEU A 126 27.27 -10.74 -10.34
CA LEU A 126 26.74 -9.51 -10.90
C LEU A 126 26.61 -8.38 -9.86
N GLN A 127 26.57 -8.72 -8.57
CA GLN A 127 26.44 -7.73 -7.51
C GLN A 127 27.67 -6.82 -7.36
N GLU A 128 28.85 -7.28 -7.78
CA GLU A 128 30.09 -6.50 -7.72
C GLU A 128 30.08 -5.31 -8.70
N TYR A 129 29.34 -5.44 -9.81
CA TYR A 129 29.17 -4.39 -10.82
C TYR A 129 28.13 -3.33 -10.42
N ILE A 130 27.41 -3.54 -9.31
CA ILE A 130 26.45 -2.56 -8.82
C ILE A 130 27.22 -1.44 -8.11
N SER A 131 27.34 -0.30 -8.81
CA SER A 131 27.98 0.89 -8.25
C SER A 131 27.35 1.33 -6.92
N ALA A 132 28.18 1.93 -6.05
CA ALA A 132 27.71 2.50 -4.78
C ALA A 132 26.61 3.56 -5.00
N GLY A 133 26.71 4.34 -6.09
CA GLY A 133 25.69 5.31 -6.49
C GLY A 133 24.35 4.66 -6.78
N ALA A 134 24.32 3.54 -7.53
CA ALA A 134 23.09 2.80 -7.78
C ALA A 134 22.48 2.23 -6.49
N ARG A 135 23.30 1.64 -5.60
CA ARG A 135 22.84 1.09 -4.31
C ARG A 135 22.15 2.13 -3.43
N GLN A 136 22.65 3.37 -3.43
CA GLN A 136 22.04 4.47 -2.69
C GLN A 136 20.82 5.07 -3.40
N GLU A 137 20.84 5.11 -4.73
CA GLU A 137 19.76 5.70 -5.53
C GLU A 137 18.50 4.84 -5.56
N ILE A 138 18.63 3.51 -5.70
CA ILE A 138 17.50 2.59 -5.88
C ILE A 138 16.44 2.78 -4.79
N PRO A 139 16.75 2.79 -3.47
CA PRO A 139 15.74 2.99 -2.46
C PRO A 139 15.04 4.34 -2.50
N VAL A 140 15.72 5.40 -2.96
CA VAL A 140 15.10 6.73 -3.08
C VAL A 140 14.20 6.78 -4.32
N LEU A 141 14.67 6.22 -5.43
CA LEU A 141 13.95 6.17 -6.70
C LEU A 141 12.65 5.35 -6.57
N VAL A 142 12.75 4.17 -5.97
CA VAL A 142 11.61 3.28 -5.73
C VAL A 142 10.64 3.89 -4.73
N ALA A 143 11.12 4.45 -3.62
CA ALA A 143 10.23 5.10 -2.64
C ALA A 143 9.43 6.24 -3.27
N ARG A 144 10.06 7.06 -4.13
CA ARG A 144 9.37 8.13 -4.86
C ARG A 144 8.26 7.57 -5.75
N ALA A 145 8.53 6.49 -6.47
CA ALA A 145 7.53 5.85 -7.31
C ALA A 145 6.36 5.31 -6.48
N LEU A 146 6.64 4.61 -5.37
CA LEU A 146 5.63 4.03 -4.50
C LEU A 146 4.74 5.08 -3.82
N ARG A 147 5.28 6.25 -3.43
CA ARG A 147 4.49 7.38 -2.89
C ARG A 147 3.46 7.93 -3.88
N SER A 148 3.68 7.73 -5.19
CA SER A 148 2.74 8.16 -6.22
C SER A 148 1.64 7.15 -6.52
N LEU A 149 1.74 5.93 -6.00
CA LEU A 149 0.77 4.87 -6.26
C LEU A 149 -0.44 5.00 -5.33
N VAL A 150 -1.63 4.85 -5.90
CA VAL A 150 -2.88 4.80 -5.15
C VAL A 150 -2.96 3.44 -4.46
N VAL A 151 -2.90 3.43 -3.14
CA VAL A 151 -3.03 2.20 -2.34
C VAL A 151 -4.47 1.72 -2.33
N TYR A 152 -5.42 2.64 -2.20
CA TYR A 152 -6.84 2.36 -2.27
C TYR A 152 -7.63 3.62 -2.64
N SER A 153 -8.72 3.48 -3.40
CA SER A 153 -9.64 4.58 -3.69
C SER A 153 -11.02 4.28 -3.11
N PHE A 154 -11.56 5.21 -2.32
CA PHE A 154 -12.88 5.06 -1.68
C PHE A 154 -14.04 5.51 -2.58
N GLY A 155 -13.72 6.13 -3.72
CA GLY A 155 -14.70 6.67 -4.65
C GLY A 155 -15.31 8.02 -4.21
N PRO A 156 -16.03 8.70 -5.11
CA PRO A 156 -16.45 10.09 -4.92
C PRO A 156 -17.55 10.28 -3.86
N LYS A 157 -18.18 9.20 -3.39
CA LYS A 157 -19.21 9.25 -2.34
C LYS A 157 -18.62 9.18 -0.93
N PHE A 158 -17.34 8.81 -0.80
CA PHE A 158 -16.68 8.74 0.49
C PHE A 158 -16.24 10.13 0.94
N GLN A 159 -16.85 10.63 2.00
CA GLN A 159 -16.56 11.95 2.54
C GLN A 159 -15.90 11.81 3.90
N ALA A 160 -14.57 11.95 3.90
CA ALA A 160 -13.74 12.12 5.07
C ALA A 160 -12.83 13.33 4.83
N LYS A 161 -12.52 14.07 5.89
CA LYS A 161 -11.56 15.18 5.88
C LYS A 161 -10.14 14.67 6.04
N ARG A 162 -9.93 13.70 6.94
CA ARG A 162 -8.61 13.11 7.20
C ARG A 162 -8.70 11.69 7.73
N LEU A 163 -7.60 10.97 7.58
CA LEU A 163 -7.35 9.72 8.31
C LEU A 163 -6.83 10.09 9.71
N ASP A 164 -7.58 9.72 10.75
CA ASP A 164 -7.23 9.96 12.14
C ASP A 164 -6.25 8.91 12.65
N ALA A 165 -6.58 7.63 12.40
CA ALA A 165 -5.78 6.49 12.85
C ALA A 165 -5.92 5.31 11.89
N PHE A 166 -4.94 4.41 11.92
CA PHE A 166 -5.09 3.10 11.33
C PHE A 166 -4.49 2.03 12.24
N THR A 167 -5.16 0.89 12.30
CA THR A 167 -4.74 -0.28 13.06
C THR A 167 -4.48 -1.43 12.10
N VAL A 168 -3.30 -2.01 12.20
CA VAL A 168 -2.87 -3.14 11.37
C VAL A 168 -3.14 -4.43 12.13
N HIS A 169 -3.91 -5.32 11.53
CA HIS A 169 -4.17 -6.67 12.00
C HIS A 169 -3.43 -7.67 11.09
N GLN A 170 -3.52 -8.96 11.41
CA GLN A 170 -2.79 -10.01 10.68
C GLN A 170 -3.17 -10.13 9.19
N ASP A 171 -4.43 -9.85 8.86
CA ASP A 171 -5.04 -10.04 7.52
C ASP A 171 -5.72 -8.78 6.97
N LYS A 172 -5.84 -7.74 7.80
CA LYS A 172 -6.64 -6.56 7.49
C LYS A 172 -6.11 -5.30 8.14
N LEU A 173 -6.60 -4.19 7.61
CA LEU A 173 -6.34 -2.84 8.03
C LEU A 173 -7.65 -2.18 8.41
N THR A 174 -7.72 -1.66 9.63
CA THR A 174 -8.85 -0.85 10.10
C THR A 174 -8.45 0.62 10.03
N LEU A 175 -9.28 1.43 9.39
CA LEU A 175 -9.05 2.84 9.14
C LEU A 175 -10.13 3.66 9.83
N GLU A 176 -9.72 4.66 10.59
CA GLU A 176 -10.59 5.60 11.29
C GLU A 176 -10.45 6.99 10.68
N PHE A 177 -11.56 7.61 10.33
CA PHE A 177 -11.61 8.91 9.67
C PHE A 177 -12.48 9.91 10.43
N GLU A 178 -12.13 11.19 10.29
CA GLU A 178 -12.90 12.38 10.68
C GLU A 178 -13.44 13.13 9.45
#